data_AF-A0A5C8CGW6-F1
#
_entry.id   AF-A0A5C8CGW6-F1
#
_cell.length_a   1.000
_cell.length_b   1.000
_cell.length_c   1.000
_cell.angle_alpha   90.00
_cell.angle_beta   90.00
_cell.angle_gamma   90.00
#
_symmetry.space_group_name_H-M   'P 1'
#
loop_
_entity.id
_entity.type
_entity.pdbx_description
1 polymer ?
#
loop_
_entity_poly.entity_id
_entity_poly.type
_entity_poly.pdbx_seq_one_letter_code
_entity_poly.pdbx_strand_id
1 'polypeptide(L)'
;MNNTKTIFKSLLIMIVAISLFTVSCSKDEGKPTSPAPSTPITITADSITKGFTALGKTKNIDGLVFDFSVFIATKTGAELTAQDGKASNNDALKTALGNLGISITGATVKSEVTGEIDITKGDNINVKVTITPSGNNTLDSKVSDSYTVNNAKAVEVSLILKTATGKKWNEKQK
;
A
#
# COMPACT_ATOMS: atom_id res chain seq x y z
N MET A 1 39.10 50.00 0.80
CA MET A 1 37.73 50.36 1.21
C MET A 1 36.98 50.80 -0.02
N ASN A 2 35.94 50.08 -0.41
CA ASN A 2 34.79 50.60 -1.17
C ASN A 2 33.65 49.59 -1.02
N ASN A 3 32.56 50.09 -0.42
CA ASN A 3 31.43 49.33 0.09
C ASN A 3 30.47 48.94 -1.05
N THR A 4 30.41 47.66 -1.39
CA THR A 4 29.34 47.14 -2.25
C THR A 4 28.15 46.78 -1.37
N LYS A 5 27.11 47.60 -1.49
CA LYS A 5 25.84 47.53 -0.78
C LYS A 5 25.12 46.20 -1.08
N THR A 6 24.89 45.39 -0.05
CA THR A 6 23.95 44.27 -0.06
C THR A 6 22.55 44.85 -0.20
N ILE A 7 22.03 44.89 -1.42
CA ILE A 7 20.69 45.36 -1.71
C ILE A 7 19.74 44.25 -1.26
N PHE A 8 19.09 44.50 -0.12
CA PHE A 8 17.90 43.82 0.36
C PHE A 8 16.93 43.57 -0.81
N LYS A 9 16.92 42.36 -1.33
CA LYS A 9 15.92 41.89 -2.30
C LYS A 9 15.00 40.92 -1.58
N SER A 10 14.03 41.54 -0.92
CA SER A 10 12.63 41.11 -0.83
C SER A 10 12.38 39.60 -0.83
N LEU A 11 12.15 39.03 0.35
CA LEU A 11 11.00 38.16 0.51
C LEU A 11 10.43 38.34 1.92
N LEU A 12 9.79 39.48 2.09
CA LEU A 12 9.08 39.87 3.30
C LEU A 12 7.95 38.85 3.54
N ILE A 13 8.09 38.06 4.61
CA ILE A 13 7.02 37.28 5.21
C ILE A 13 6.00 38.29 5.78
N MET A 14 4.87 38.43 5.11
CA MET A 14 3.70 39.12 5.65
C MET A 14 2.42 38.51 5.08
N ILE A 15 1.93 37.46 5.73
CA ILE A 15 0.52 37.07 5.65
C ILE A 15 0.01 37.01 7.09
N VAL A 16 -0.42 38.16 7.59
CA VAL A 16 -1.37 38.24 8.69
C VAL A 16 -2.69 38.70 8.09
N ALA A 17 -3.71 37.92 8.44
CA ALA A 17 -5.16 38.07 8.29
C ALA A 17 -5.70 39.44 7.85
N ILE A 18 -6.80 39.43 7.08
CA ILE A 18 -8.12 40.04 7.41
C ILE A 18 -9.03 40.01 6.17
N SER A 19 -10.33 39.79 6.41
CA SER A 19 -11.50 39.78 5.50
C SER A 19 -11.96 38.34 5.18
N LEU A 20 -12.81 37.68 5.99
CA LEU A 20 -14.14 38.13 6.43
C LEU A 20 -14.94 38.79 5.29
N PHE A 21 -15.10 38.06 4.18
CA PHE A 21 -16.31 38.23 3.36
C PHE A 21 -17.46 37.51 4.06
N THR A 22 -18.06 38.22 5.02
CA THR A 22 -19.45 38.00 5.40
C THR A 22 -20.32 38.34 4.19
N VAL A 23 -20.71 37.33 3.43
CA VAL A 23 -21.87 37.44 2.54
C VAL A 23 -23.09 37.34 3.45
N SER A 24 -23.65 38.48 3.79
CA SER A 24 -24.99 38.57 4.37
C SER A 24 -25.98 38.28 3.24
N CYS A 25 -26.77 37.21 3.37
CA CYS A 25 -28.20 37.21 3.08
C CYS A 25 -28.83 35.89 3.49
N SER A 26 -29.95 36.03 4.21
CA SER A 26 -30.96 35.01 4.50
C SER A 26 -30.60 33.96 5.54
N LYS A 27 -30.73 34.37 6.80
CA LYS A 27 -31.65 33.76 7.78
C LYS A 27 -32.24 32.41 7.33
N ASP A 28 -31.52 31.33 7.59
CA ASP A 28 -32.08 30.01 7.87
C ASP A 28 -31.14 29.30 8.86
N GLU A 29 -31.69 28.78 9.94
CA GLU A 29 -30.95 28.19 11.06
C GLU A 29 -30.44 26.79 10.71
N GLY A 30 -29.49 26.71 9.78
CA GLY A 30 -28.80 25.48 9.45
C GLY A 30 -27.51 25.36 10.27
N LYS A 31 -27.58 24.64 11.38
CA LYS A 31 -26.45 24.07 12.16
C LYS A 31 -25.17 23.89 11.33
N PRO A 32 -23.97 24.17 11.87
CA PRO A 32 -22.71 23.82 11.20
C PRO A 32 -22.77 22.34 10.83
N THR A 33 -22.84 22.04 9.53
CA THR A 33 -22.68 20.67 9.05
C THR A 33 -21.22 20.32 9.21
N SER A 34 -20.84 19.99 10.45
CA SER A 34 -19.73 19.08 10.68
C SER A 34 -19.92 17.92 9.71
N PRO A 35 -18.91 17.57 8.89
CA PRO A 35 -19.05 16.44 7.99
C PRO A 35 -19.55 15.26 8.83
N ALA A 36 -20.69 14.69 8.42
CA ALA A 36 -21.26 13.57 9.15
C ALA A 36 -20.14 12.54 9.35
N PRO A 37 -19.99 11.96 10.56
CA PRO A 37 -19.00 10.92 10.78
C PRO A 37 -19.21 9.87 9.69
N SER A 38 -18.16 9.58 8.90
CA SER A 38 -18.26 8.62 7.81
C SER A 38 -18.79 7.31 8.39
N THR A 39 -19.89 6.80 7.86
CA THR A 39 -20.45 5.52 8.29
C THR A 39 -19.36 4.45 8.24
N PRO A 40 -19.08 3.75 9.36
CA PRO A 40 -18.07 2.71 9.38
C PRO A 40 -18.32 1.65 8.29
N ILE A 41 -17.25 1.21 7.65
CA ILE A 41 -17.28 0.18 6.60
C ILE A 41 -16.88 -1.16 7.23
N THR A 42 -17.51 -2.22 6.75
CA THR A 42 -17.10 -3.60 7.03
C THR A 42 -16.23 -4.11 5.89
N ILE A 43 -14.98 -4.47 6.19
CA ILE A 43 -14.02 -5.02 5.25
C ILE A 43 -14.27 -6.52 5.12
N THR A 44 -14.52 -6.99 3.91
CA THR A 44 -14.85 -8.39 3.60
C THR A 44 -13.67 -9.12 2.98
N ALA A 45 -13.71 -10.46 2.99
CA ALA A 45 -12.72 -11.30 2.28
C ALA A 45 -12.65 -10.96 0.78
N ASP A 46 -13.80 -10.65 0.17
CA ASP A 46 -13.88 -10.22 -1.23
C ASP A 46 -13.18 -8.88 -1.46
N SER A 47 -13.38 -7.89 -0.58
CA SER A 47 -12.68 -6.60 -0.69
C SER A 47 -11.16 -6.73 -0.58
N ILE A 48 -10.68 -7.67 0.25
CA ILE A 48 -9.26 -7.97 0.39
C ILE A 48 -8.75 -8.63 -0.90
N THR A 49 -9.44 -9.67 -1.40
CA THR A 49 -9.09 -10.34 -2.66
C THR A 49 -9.05 -9.36 -3.83
N LYS A 50 -10.03 -8.45 -3.90
CA LYS A 50 -10.07 -7.37 -4.90
C LYS A 50 -8.88 -6.42 -4.78
N GLY A 51 -8.45 -6.07 -3.57
CA GLY A 51 -7.25 -5.26 -3.36
C GLY A 51 -5.98 -5.88 -3.96
N PHE A 52 -5.80 -7.20 -3.84
CA PHE A 52 -4.67 -7.90 -4.46
C PHE A 52 -4.84 -8.00 -5.98
N THR A 53 -5.97 -8.49 -6.45
CA THR A 53 -6.24 -8.70 -7.89
C THR A 53 -6.22 -7.40 -8.70
N ALA A 54 -6.53 -6.25 -8.08
CA ALA A 54 -6.42 -4.93 -8.69
C ALA A 54 -4.98 -4.54 -9.10
N LEU A 55 -3.95 -5.20 -8.56
CA LEU A 55 -2.56 -5.02 -9.03
C LEU A 55 -2.36 -5.53 -10.46
N GLY A 56 -3.25 -6.41 -10.94
CA GLY A 56 -3.32 -6.85 -12.32
C GLY A 56 -2.27 -7.88 -12.74
N LYS A 57 -2.25 -8.17 -14.04
CA LYS A 57 -1.46 -9.25 -14.66
C LYS A 57 0.03 -8.97 -14.82
N THR A 58 0.39 -7.70 -14.82
CA THR A 58 1.72 -7.23 -15.20
C THR A 58 2.32 -6.36 -14.12
N LYS A 59 2.05 -6.68 -12.85
CA LYS A 59 2.60 -5.93 -11.72
C LYS A 59 4.12 -6.07 -11.74
N ASN A 60 4.80 -4.96 -12.02
CA ASN A 60 6.25 -4.89 -11.95
C ASN A 60 6.69 -4.65 -10.51
N ILE A 61 7.64 -5.45 -10.04
CA ILE A 61 8.27 -5.35 -8.72
C ILE A 61 9.78 -5.47 -8.95
N ASP A 62 10.48 -4.34 -8.93
CA ASP A 62 11.93 -4.28 -9.19
C ASP A 62 12.35 -5.03 -10.47
N GLY A 63 11.65 -4.79 -11.58
CA GLY A 63 11.95 -5.44 -12.85
C GLY A 63 11.33 -6.82 -13.05
N LEU A 64 10.92 -7.52 -11.98
CA LEU A 64 10.18 -8.79 -12.06
C LEU A 64 8.70 -8.53 -12.34
N VAL A 65 8.08 -9.36 -13.17
CA VAL A 65 6.66 -9.27 -13.49
C VAL A 65 5.89 -10.40 -12.82
N PHE A 66 4.84 -10.07 -12.08
CA PHE A 66 3.93 -11.02 -11.45
C PHE A 66 2.48 -10.79 -11.88
N ASP A 67 1.72 -11.88 -12.01
CA ASP A 67 0.28 -11.85 -12.25
C ASP A 67 -0.48 -11.96 -10.92
N PHE A 68 -0.99 -10.84 -10.42
CA PHE A 68 -1.85 -10.82 -9.24
C PHE A 68 -3.33 -11.06 -9.57
N SER A 69 -3.73 -11.06 -10.84
CA SER A 69 -5.12 -11.34 -11.23
C SER A 69 -5.52 -12.78 -10.94
N VAL A 70 -4.54 -13.68 -10.83
CA VAL A 70 -4.71 -15.08 -10.41
C VAL A 70 -4.53 -15.27 -8.90
N PHE A 71 -4.47 -14.19 -8.11
CA PHE A 71 -4.37 -14.29 -6.66
C PHE A 71 -5.57 -15.05 -6.09
N ILE A 72 -5.29 -16.09 -5.32
CA ILE A 72 -6.27 -16.86 -4.57
C ILE A 72 -5.88 -16.80 -3.10
N ALA A 73 -6.84 -16.40 -2.26
CA ALA A 73 -6.65 -16.34 -0.82
C ALA A 73 -6.46 -17.74 -0.25
N THR A 74 -5.41 -17.92 0.55
CA THR A 74 -5.20 -19.12 1.36
C THR A 74 -4.63 -18.74 2.72
N LYS A 75 -4.88 -19.57 3.74
CA LYS A 75 -4.31 -19.36 5.09
C LYS A 75 -2.82 -19.71 5.17
N THR A 76 -2.33 -20.56 4.27
CA THR A 76 -0.95 -21.06 4.26
C THR A 76 -0.01 -20.21 3.41
N GLY A 77 -0.56 -19.38 2.53
CA GLY A 77 0.17 -18.48 1.66
C GLY A 77 -0.26 -18.60 0.20
N ALA A 78 -0.43 -17.46 -0.46
CA ALA A 78 -0.70 -17.39 -1.89
C ALA A 78 0.62 -17.42 -2.65
N GLU A 79 0.77 -18.39 -3.55
CA GLU A 79 1.98 -18.53 -4.35
C GLU A 79 1.86 -17.73 -5.65
N LEU A 80 2.91 -16.98 -5.99
CA LEU A 80 3.00 -16.25 -7.26
C LEU A 80 4.37 -16.52 -7.89
N THR A 81 4.38 -16.89 -9.16
CA THR A 81 5.61 -17.15 -9.91
C THR A 81 5.92 -15.98 -10.82
N ALA A 82 7.17 -15.51 -10.80
CA ALA A 82 7.63 -14.47 -11.71
C ALA A 82 7.54 -14.93 -13.17
N GLN A 83 6.92 -14.11 -14.02
CA GLN A 83 6.61 -14.43 -15.42
C GLN A 83 7.68 -13.90 -16.40
N ASP A 84 8.34 -12.81 -16.05
CA ASP A 84 9.40 -12.20 -16.84
C ASP A 84 10.27 -11.29 -15.96
N GLY A 85 11.33 -10.77 -16.55
CA GLY A 85 12.22 -9.81 -15.92
C GLY A 85 13.29 -10.47 -15.07
N LYS A 86 13.95 -9.64 -14.26
CA LYS A 86 14.96 -10.04 -13.26
C LYS A 86 15.04 -8.96 -12.20
N ALA A 87 15.37 -9.34 -10.98
CA ALA A 87 15.63 -8.41 -9.90
C ALA A 87 16.89 -7.58 -10.20
N SER A 88 16.90 -6.31 -9.76
CA SER A 88 18.04 -5.43 -9.96
C SER A 88 19.12 -5.64 -8.89
N ASN A 89 18.71 -5.69 -7.62
CA ASN A 89 19.56 -6.00 -6.46
C ASN A 89 18.68 -6.38 -5.24
N ASN A 90 19.29 -6.91 -4.17
CA ASN A 90 18.57 -7.34 -2.97
C ASN A 90 17.74 -6.21 -2.33
N ASP A 91 18.32 -5.01 -2.18
CA ASP A 91 17.70 -3.90 -1.46
C ASP A 91 16.55 -3.26 -2.25
N ALA A 92 16.71 -3.11 -3.57
CA ALA A 92 15.67 -2.61 -4.45
C ALA A 92 14.48 -3.57 -4.50
N LEU A 93 14.73 -4.88 -4.62
CA LEU A 93 13.67 -5.88 -4.55
C LEU A 93 12.97 -5.86 -3.19
N LYS A 94 13.72 -5.82 -2.07
CA LYS A 94 13.13 -5.73 -0.72
C LYS A 94 12.26 -4.49 -0.56
N THR A 95 12.73 -3.34 -1.04
CA THR A 95 12.01 -2.07 -0.98
C THR A 95 10.73 -2.11 -1.82
N ALA A 96 10.79 -2.67 -3.02
CA ALA A 96 9.63 -2.81 -3.90
C ALA A 96 8.59 -3.78 -3.29
N LEU A 97 9.03 -4.88 -2.69
CA LEU A 97 8.17 -5.84 -2.00
C LEU A 97 7.56 -5.28 -0.70
N GLY A 98 8.24 -4.36 -0.03
CA GLY A 98 7.66 -3.58 1.07
C GLY A 98 6.55 -2.63 0.63
N ASN A 99 6.50 -2.28 -0.65
CA ASN A 99 5.63 -1.26 -1.23
C ASN A 99 4.81 -1.81 -2.43
N LEU A 100 4.09 -2.91 -2.21
CA LEU A 100 3.30 -3.56 -3.28
C LEU A 100 2.23 -2.65 -3.90
N GLY A 101 1.78 -1.62 -3.17
CA GLY A 101 0.75 -0.68 -3.64
C GLY A 101 -0.68 -1.25 -3.57
N ILE A 102 -0.90 -2.23 -2.70
CA ILE A 102 -2.23 -2.80 -2.43
C ILE A 102 -3.06 -1.73 -1.72
N SER A 103 -4.27 -1.49 -2.21
CA SER A 103 -5.21 -0.54 -1.62
C SER A 103 -6.53 -1.25 -1.31
N ILE A 104 -7.00 -1.09 -0.07
CA ILE A 104 -8.26 -1.64 0.41
C ILE A 104 -8.99 -0.51 1.14
N THR A 105 -10.17 -0.14 0.65
CA THR A 105 -10.96 0.95 1.24
C THR A 105 -11.25 0.66 2.71
N GLY A 106 -10.93 1.64 3.56
CA GLY A 106 -11.16 1.55 5.00
C GLY A 106 -10.11 0.77 5.78
N ALA A 107 -9.01 0.36 5.15
CA ALA A 107 -7.90 -0.33 5.82
C ALA A 107 -6.54 0.30 5.49
N THR A 108 -5.60 0.16 6.43
CA THR A 108 -4.18 0.40 6.21
C THR A 108 -3.52 -0.93 5.82
N VAL A 109 -2.72 -0.93 4.76
CA VAL A 109 -2.01 -2.13 4.28
C VAL A 109 -0.51 -1.91 4.43
N LYS A 110 0.18 -2.84 5.10
CA LYS A 110 1.65 -2.87 5.23
C LYS A 110 2.17 -4.17 4.63
N SER A 111 3.19 -4.11 3.79
CA SER A 111 3.89 -5.29 3.26
C SER A 111 5.32 -5.34 3.80
N GLU A 112 5.81 -6.53 4.08
CA GLU A 112 7.14 -6.72 4.65
C GLU A 112 7.72 -8.07 4.22
N VAL A 113 8.96 -8.07 3.74
CA VAL A 113 9.68 -9.31 3.42
C VAL A 113 10.08 -9.99 4.73
N THR A 114 9.71 -11.25 4.88
CA THR A 114 10.11 -12.06 6.04
C THR A 114 11.37 -12.84 5.71
N GLY A 115 12.49 -12.41 6.30
CA GLY A 115 13.82 -13.01 6.09
C GLY A 115 14.74 -12.17 5.20
N GLU A 116 15.84 -12.79 4.80
CA GLU A 116 16.82 -12.19 3.90
C GLU A 116 16.51 -12.52 2.44
N ILE A 117 16.85 -11.60 1.54
CA ILE A 117 16.79 -11.82 0.10
C ILE A 117 18.20 -12.08 -0.40
N ASP A 118 18.37 -13.16 -1.16
CA ASP A 118 19.55 -13.43 -1.95
C ASP A 118 19.14 -13.66 -3.41
N ILE A 119 19.29 -12.63 -4.24
CA ILE A 119 18.86 -12.72 -5.64
C ILE A 119 19.71 -13.67 -6.49
N THR A 120 20.84 -14.16 -5.95
CA THR A 120 21.71 -15.13 -6.64
C THR A 120 21.24 -16.57 -6.42
N LYS A 121 20.13 -16.76 -5.71
CA LYS A 121 19.44 -18.03 -5.50
C LYS A 121 18.04 -18.00 -6.11
N GLY A 122 17.42 -19.17 -6.20
CA GLY A 122 16.03 -19.37 -6.59
C GLY A 122 15.10 -19.68 -5.42
N ASP A 123 15.54 -19.40 -4.19
CA ASP A 123 14.76 -19.64 -2.99
C ASP A 123 13.51 -18.76 -2.97
N ASN A 124 12.43 -19.27 -2.38
CA ASN A 124 11.19 -18.52 -2.26
C ASN A 124 11.41 -17.24 -1.44
N ILE A 125 10.82 -16.13 -1.89
CA ILE A 125 10.75 -14.90 -1.10
C ILE A 125 9.37 -14.83 -0.46
N ASN A 126 9.35 -14.78 0.87
CA ASN A 126 8.12 -14.68 1.63
C ASN A 126 7.84 -13.22 1.97
N VAL A 127 6.62 -12.75 1.68
CA VAL A 127 6.15 -11.41 2.00
C VAL A 127 4.91 -11.52 2.86
N LYS A 128 4.96 -10.90 4.05
CA LYS A 128 3.80 -10.75 4.91
C LYS A 128 3.11 -9.43 4.60
N VAL A 129 1.83 -9.50 4.25
CA VAL A 129 0.96 -8.34 4.07
C VAL A 129 -0.02 -8.30 5.23
N THR A 130 0.03 -7.24 6.02
CA THR A 130 -0.88 -6.99 7.15
C THR A 130 -1.89 -5.93 6.76
N ILE A 131 -3.17 -6.23 6.95
CA ILE A 131 -4.30 -5.35 6.64
C ILE A 131 -5.04 -5.05 7.94
N THR A 132 -5.02 -3.79 8.34
CA THR A 132 -5.62 -3.33 9.60
C THR A 132 -6.76 -2.38 9.29
N PRO A 133 -7.99 -2.62 9.78
CA PRO A 133 -9.08 -1.64 9.66
C PRO A 133 -8.64 -0.27 10.19
N SER A 134 -8.89 0.79 9.42
CA SER A 134 -8.58 2.16 9.81
C SER A 134 -9.76 2.78 10.56
N GLY A 135 -9.48 3.57 11.60
CA GLY A 135 -10.53 4.25 12.38
C GLY A 135 -11.53 3.27 13.00
N ASN A 136 -12.82 3.51 12.80
CA ASN A 136 -13.91 2.69 13.35
C ASN A 136 -14.35 1.55 12.40
N ASN A 137 -13.65 1.33 11.30
CA ASN A 137 -13.96 0.23 10.38
C ASN A 137 -13.71 -1.12 11.05
N THR A 138 -14.39 -2.15 10.55
CA THR A 138 -14.32 -3.51 11.14
C THR A 138 -14.07 -4.56 10.07
N LEU A 139 -13.59 -5.73 10.50
CA LEU A 139 -13.53 -6.92 9.64
C LEU A 139 -14.86 -7.69 9.72
N ASP A 140 -15.33 -8.18 8.58
CA ASP A 140 -16.39 -9.18 8.54
C ASP A 140 -15.93 -10.46 9.27
N SER A 141 -16.81 -11.05 10.08
CA SER A 141 -16.56 -12.31 10.80
C SER A 141 -16.07 -13.46 9.90
N LYS A 142 -16.54 -13.51 8.64
CA LYS A 142 -16.22 -14.54 7.65
C LYS A 142 -14.86 -14.34 6.98
N VAL A 143 -14.16 -13.22 7.23
CA VAL A 143 -12.78 -13.04 6.75
C VAL A 143 -11.88 -14.17 7.23
N SER A 144 -12.14 -14.68 8.43
CA SER A 144 -11.40 -15.80 9.03
C SER A 144 -11.60 -17.14 8.33
N ASP A 145 -12.54 -17.26 7.39
CA ASP A 145 -12.73 -18.49 6.60
C ASP A 145 -11.60 -18.62 5.56
N SER A 146 -11.22 -17.51 4.92
CA SER A 146 -10.22 -17.48 3.83
C SER A 146 -8.85 -16.99 4.26
N TYR A 147 -8.77 -16.18 5.33
CA TYR A 147 -7.54 -15.52 5.75
C TYR A 147 -7.21 -15.79 7.22
N THR A 148 -5.93 -15.59 7.54
CA THR A 148 -5.48 -15.56 8.94
C THR A 148 -5.82 -14.20 9.54
N VAL A 149 -6.53 -14.19 10.66
CA VAL A 149 -6.82 -12.99 11.44
C VAL A 149 -6.05 -13.08 12.75
N ASN A 150 -5.22 -12.08 13.04
CA ASN A 150 -4.44 -12.05 14.26
C ASN A 150 -5.23 -11.46 15.44
N ASN A 151 -4.66 -11.54 16.64
CA ASN A 151 -5.30 -11.07 17.87
C ASN A 151 -5.56 -9.56 17.90
N ALA A 152 -4.89 -8.78 17.04
CA ALA A 152 -5.13 -7.35 16.87
C ALA A 152 -6.29 -7.06 15.89
N LYS A 153 -7.06 -8.08 15.49
CA LYS A 153 -8.11 -7.98 14.46
C LYS A 153 -7.59 -7.42 13.14
N ALA A 154 -6.34 -7.74 12.80
CA ALA A 154 -5.76 -7.49 11.49
C ALA A 154 -5.68 -8.79 10.69
N VAL A 155 -5.80 -8.67 9.37
CA VAL A 155 -5.65 -9.80 8.45
C VAL A 155 -4.19 -9.92 8.07
N GLU A 156 -3.68 -11.16 8.07
CA GLU A 156 -2.33 -11.48 7.63
C GLU A 156 -2.41 -12.37 6.38
N VAL A 157 -1.85 -11.87 5.29
CA VAL A 157 -1.70 -12.60 4.04
C VAL A 157 -0.23 -12.91 3.84
N SER A 158 0.11 -14.18 3.69
CA SER A 158 1.45 -14.60 3.27
C SER A 158 1.48 -14.71 1.75
N LEU A 159 2.41 -14.02 1.10
CA LEU A 159 2.72 -14.22 -0.31
C LEU A 159 4.03 -15.00 -0.40
N ILE A 160 4.03 -16.06 -1.20
CA ILE A 160 5.21 -16.88 -1.48
C ILE A 160 5.59 -16.65 -2.93
N LEU A 161 6.60 -15.81 -3.14
CA LEU A 161 7.08 -15.48 -4.47
C LEU A 161 8.11 -16.51 -4.91
N LYS A 162 7.94 -17.03 -6.12
CA LYS A 162 8.81 -18.04 -6.73
C LYS A 162 9.45 -17.53 -8.02
N THR A 163 10.65 -17.99 -8.31
CA THR A 163 11.25 -17.85 -9.64
C THR A 163 10.61 -18.81 -10.64
N ALA A 164 10.79 -18.55 -11.93
CA ALA A 164 10.56 -19.56 -12.94
C ALA A 164 11.46 -20.78 -12.69
N THR A 165 11.00 -21.97 -13.08
CA THR A 165 11.65 -23.25 -12.75
C THR A 165 13.13 -23.25 -13.12
N GLY A 166 13.99 -23.51 -12.14
CA GLY A 166 15.44 -23.59 -12.31
C GLY A 166 16.16 -22.25 -12.47
N LYS A 167 15.47 -21.11 -12.26
CA LYS A 167 16.06 -19.77 -12.34
C LYS A 167 16.39 -19.19 -10.97
N LYS A 168 17.34 -18.26 -10.97
CA LYS A 168 17.63 -17.34 -9.86
C LYS A 168 16.95 -16.00 -10.08
N TRP A 169 16.73 -15.22 -9.03
CA TRP A 169 16.03 -13.93 -9.14
C TRP A 169 16.75 -12.89 -10.02
N ASN A 170 18.08 -12.94 -10.08
CA ASN A 170 18.89 -12.05 -10.92
C ASN A 170 19.02 -12.52 -12.39
N GLU A 171 18.37 -13.63 -12.75
CA GLU A 171 18.30 -14.15 -14.11
C GLU A 171 16.96 -13.80 -14.75
N LYS A 172 16.90 -13.86 -16.09
CA LYS A 172 15.65 -13.66 -16.81
C LYS A 172 14.67 -14.82 -16.54
N GLN A 173 13.44 -14.49 -16.14
CA GLN A 173 12.40 -15.46 -15.74
C GLN A 173 11.56 -16.04 -16.89
N LYS A 174 11.80 -15.60 -18.14
CA LYS A 174 11.06 -16.04 -19.33
C LYS A 174 11.54 -17.38 -19.90
#